data_AF-A0A7C1B9S7-F1
#
_entry.id   AF-A0A7C1B9S7-F1
#
_cell.length_a   1.000
_cell.length_b   1.000
_cell.length_c   1.000
_cell.angle_alpha   90.00
_cell.angle_beta   90.00
_cell.angle_gamma   90.00
#
_symmetry.space_group_name_H-M   'P 1'
#
loop_
_entity.id
_entity.type
_entity.pdbx_description
1 polymer ?
#
loop_
_entity_poly.entity_id
_entity_poly.type
_entity_poly.pdbx_seq_one_letter_code
_entity_poly.pdbx_strand_id
1 'polypeptide(L)'
;LVEAVIQYRVKDPVKYAFSLYSPYQTVKFAMESVLRERVAQRGIDAVLTTDRDVIAIESKEKVQRILDEYDIGIKVENVKLQDVSPPNEVIDAFDDVNSARQDKEKYINEALKYQNDMIPKAQGEAQEILNEAMAYKQEVILKAQGDVARFLKIYEKYKLSPEITKKRYYIETMEEVLSKVKKVILFEGGETLKFLDIQKIIGGDGK
;
A
#
# COMPACT_ATOMS: atom_id res chain seq x y z
N LEU A 1 4.57 39.97 -11.53
CA LEU A 1 3.45 40.44 -12.38
C LEU A 1 2.95 39.24 -13.17
N VAL A 2 1.64 38.99 -13.20
CA VAL A 2 1.07 37.87 -13.95
C VAL A 2 0.91 38.29 -15.41
N GLU A 3 1.52 37.56 -16.33
CA GLU A 3 1.37 37.79 -17.76
C GLU A 3 0.26 36.88 -18.31
N ALA A 4 -0.55 37.41 -19.23
CA ALA A 4 -1.62 36.64 -19.85
C ALA A 4 -1.80 37.05 -21.31
N VAL A 5 -2.19 36.07 -22.12
CA VAL A 5 -2.47 36.23 -23.54
C VAL A 5 -3.97 36.08 -23.73
N ILE A 6 -4.60 37.11 -24.29
CA ILE A 6 -6.00 37.10 -24.67
C ILE A 6 -6.14 37.00 -26.19
N GLN A 7 -6.97 36.07 -26.65
CA GLN A 7 -7.34 35.90 -28.04
C GLN A 7 -8.81 36.28 -28.19
N TYR A 8 -9.09 37.25 -29.05
CA TYR A 8 -10.46 37.73 -29.31
C TYR A 8 -10.72 37.89 -30.81
N ARG A 9 -12.01 37.91 -31.17
CA ARG A 9 -12.51 38.18 -32.51
C ARG A 9 -13.55 39.30 -32.45
N VAL A 10 -13.54 40.18 -33.45
CA VAL A 10 -14.59 41.20 -33.61
C VAL A 10 -15.88 40.50 -34.08
N LYS A 11 -16.94 40.60 -33.28
CA LYS A 11 -18.27 40.07 -33.59
C LYS A 11 -19.12 41.11 -34.32
N ASP A 12 -19.03 42.37 -33.92
CA ASP A 12 -19.74 43.49 -34.53
C ASP A 12 -18.74 44.62 -34.90
N PRO A 13 -18.39 44.76 -36.20
CA PRO A 13 -17.45 45.77 -36.66
C PRO A 13 -17.92 47.22 -36.45
N VAL A 14 -19.24 47.46 -36.44
CA VAL A 14 -19.80 48.81 -36.26
C VAL A 14 -19.63 49.23 -34.82
N LYS A 15 -19.99 48.37 -33.87
CA LYS A 15 -19.76 48.62 -32.44
C LYS A 15 -18.29 48.76 -32.12
N TYR A 16 -17.44 47.93 -32.72
CA TYR A 16 -15.99 48.00 -32.50
C TYR A 16 -15.39 49.33 -32.98
N ALA A 17 -15.86 49.87 -34.12
CA ALA A 17 -15.33 51.11 -34.68
C ALA A 17 -15.82 52.38 -33.97
N PHE A 18 -17.02 52.34 -33.36
CA PHE A 18 -17.70 53.56 -32.87
C PHE A 18 -17.94 53.63 -31.36
N SER A 19 -17.75 52.54 -30.60
CA SER A 19 -18.12 52.54 -29.16
C SER A 19 -17.08 53.22 -28.26
N LEU A 20 -15.78 53.12 -28.55
CA LEU A 20 -14.72 53.63 -27.68
C LEU A 20 -13.49 54.15 -28.44
N TYR A 21 -12.77 55.08 -27.80
CA TYR A 21 -11.56 55.73 -28.35
C TYR A 21 -10.40 54.75 -28.64
N SER A 22 -10.34 53.62 -27.93
CA SER A 22 -9.39 52.53 -28.21
C SER A 22 -9.92 51.18 -27.68
N PRO A 23 -10.58 50.37 -28.53
CA PRO A 23 -11.10 49.05 -28.15
C PRO A 23 -10.01 48.12 -27.61
N TYR A 24 -8.80 48.21 -28.16
CA TYR A 24 -7.64 47.44 -27.71
C TYR A 24 -7.28 47.73 -26.24
N GLN A 25 -7.24 49.01 -25.88
CA GLN A 25 -6.85 49.43 -24.54
C GLN A 25 -7.90 49.01 -23.50
N THR A 26 -9.19 49.03 -23.86
CA THR A 26 -10.27 48.58 -22.98
C THR A 26 -10.19 47.09 -22.71
N VAL A 27 -9.92 46.26 -23.72
CA VAL A 27 -9.70 44.82 -23.54
C VAL A 27 -8.53 44.57 -22.59
N LYS A 28 -7.42 45.30 -22.77
CA LYS A 28 -6.24 45.19 -21.89
C LYS A 28 -6.59 45.53 -20.43
N PHE A 29 -7.25 46.65 -20.18
CA PHE A 29 -7.60 47.07 -18.82
C PHE A 29 -8.64 46.15 -18.16
N ALA A 30 -9.64 45.69 -18.92
CA ALA A 30 -10.61 44.72 -18.41
C ALA A 30 -9.93 43.43 -17.98
N MET A 31 -8.98 42.94 -18.80
CA MET A 31 -8.21 41.74 -18.48
C MET A 31 -7.32 41.93 -17.25
N GLU A 32 -6.56 43.02 -17.18
CA GLU A 32 -5.69 43.33 -16.02
C GLU A 32 -6.50 43.46 -14.72
N SER A 33 -7.68 44.07 -14.78
CA SER A 33 -8.57 44.22 -13.63
C SER A 33 -9.09 42.86 -13.14
N VAL A 34 -9.59 42.03 -14.06
CA VAL A 34 -10.10 40.70 -13.73
C VAL A 34 -8.99 39.80 -13.17
N LEU A 35 -7.81 39.79 -13.80
CA LEU A 35 -6.68 39.02 -13.28
C LEU A 35 -6.28 39.47 -11.89
N ARG A 36 -6.14 40.77 -11.67
CA ARG A 36 -5.77 41.31 -10.35
C ARG A 36 -6.76 40.88 -9.27
N GLU A 37 -8.05 40.93 -9.58
CA GLU A 37 -9.10 40.50 -8.65
C GLU A 37 -9.02 38.98 -8.38
N ARG A 38 -8.85 38.16 -9.42
CA ARG A 38 -8.77 36.69 -9.26
C ARG A 38 -7.55 36.25 -8.47
N VAL A 39 -6.40 36.85 -8.74
CA VAL A 39 -5.16 36.60 -8.00
C VAL A 39 -5.31 37.02 -6.53
N ALA A 40 -5.99 38.13 -6.26
CA ALA A 40 -6.26 38.58 -4.89
C ALA A 40 -7.22 37.65 -4.12
N GLN A 41 -8.21 37.06 -4.80
CA GLN A 41 -9.18 36.15 -4.18
C GLN A 41 -8.62 34.76 -3.88
N ARG A 42 -7.81 34.18 -4.79
CA ARG A 42 -7.29 32.81 -4.65
C ARG A 42 -5.86 32.71 -4.11
N GLY A 43 -5.16 33.85 -4.00
CA GLY A 43 -3.74 33.87 -3.67
C GLY A 43 -2.86 33.50 -4.87
N ILE A 44 -1.57 33.84 -4.77
CA ILE A 44 -0.60 33.61 -5.84
C ILE A 44 -0.32 32.11 -6.07
N ASP A 45 -0.38 31.29 -5.02
CA ASP A 45 -0.10 29.85 -5.08
C ASP A 45 -1.06 29.11 -6.03
N ALA A 46 -2.33 29.49 -6.09
CA ALA A 46 -3.31 28.90 -7.00
C ALA A 46 -2.97 29.20 -8.46
N VAL A 47 -2.43 30.39 -8.73
CA VAL A 47 -2.04 30.82 -10.08
C VAL A 47 -0.78 30.09 -10.55
N LEU A 48 0.08 29.68 -9.60
CA LEU A 48 1.35 29.00 -9.85
C LEU A 48 1.24 27.47 -9.96
N THR A 49 0.11 26.88 -9.57
CA THR A 49 -0.06 25.42 -9.46
C THR A 49 -1.07 24.89 -10.47
N THR A 50 -2.13 24.20 -10.03
CA THR A 50 -3.07 23.46 -10.88
C THR A 50 -4.30 24.29 -11.28
N ASP A 51 -4.57 25.38 -10.56
CA ASP A 51 -5.78 26.19 -10.74
C ASP A 51 -5.70 27.15 -11.94
N ARG A 52 -4.58 27.21 -12.66
CA ARG A 52 -4.36 28.13 -13.79
C ARG A 52 -5.42 28.02 -14.87
N ASP A 53 -5.85 26.81 -15.22
CA ASP A 53 -6.82 26.57 -16.28
C ASP A 53 -8.22 27.02 -15.84
N VAL A 54 -8.56 26.77 -14.58
CA VAL A 54 -9.82 27.20 -13.96
C VAL A 54 -9.87 28.72 -13.89
N ILE A 55 -8.78 29.37 -13.45
CA ILE A 55 -8.67 30.83 -13.39
C ILE A 55 -8.77 31.43 -14.78
N ALA A 56 -8.17 30.82 -15.81
CA ALA A 56 -8.24 31.28 -17.19
C ALA A 56 -9.69 31.22 -17.73
N ILE A 57 -10.42 30.14 -17.47
CA ILE A 57 -11.83 29.98 -17.87
C ILE A 57 -12.71 31.02 -17.17
N GLU A 58 -12.60 31.13 -15.85
CA GLU A 58 -13.37 32.09 -15.06
C GLU A 58 -13.05 33.55 -15.42
N SER A 59 -11.79 33.82 -15.77
CA SER A 59 -11.37 35.14 -16.24
C SER A 59 -11.94 35.45 -17.60
N LYS A 60 -11.94 34.49 -18.54
CA LYS A 60 -12.57 34.65 -19.86
C LYS A 60 -14.05 35.03 -19.72
N GLU A 61 -14.81 34.33 -18.89
CA GLU A 61 -16.24 34.60 -18.68
C GLU A 61 -16.49 36.00 -18.08
N LYS A 62 -15.63 36.42 -17.14
CA LYS A 62 -15.77 37.73 -16.50
C LYS A 62 -15.36 38.87 -17.43
N VAL A 63 -14.27 38.69 -18.19
CA VAL A 63 -13.85 39.66 -19.20
C VAL A 63 -14.91 39.77 -20.30
N GLN A 64 -15.49 38.67 -20.79
CA GLN A 64 -16.58 38.74 -21.77
C GLN A 64 -17.76 39.56 -21.23
N ARG A 65 -18.18 39.34 -19.98
CA ARG A 65 -19.27 40.13 -19.35
C ARG A 65 -18.96 41.62 -19.30
N ILE A 66 -17.74 42.00 -18.95
CA ILE A 66 -17.32 43.41 -18.91
C ILE A 66 -17.31 44.01 -20.32
N LEU A 67 -16.83 43.28 -21.32
CA LEU A 67 -16.79 43.76 -22.72
C LEU A 67 -18.19 43.85 -23.34
N ASP A 68 -19.13 42.98 -22.91
CA ASP A 68 -20.53 43.04 -23.30
C ASP A 68 -21.24 44.24 -22.65
N GLU A 69 -20.92 44.57 -21.39
CA GLU A 69 -21.46 45.75 -20.68
C GLU A 69 -21.04 47.07 -21.34
N TYR A 70 -19.80 47.15 -21.83
CA TYR A 70 -19.31 48.29 -22.61
C TYR A 70 -19.76 48.28 -24.09
N ASP A 71 -20.54 47.28 -24.51
CA ASP A 71 -21.10 47.10 -25.86
C ASP A 71 -20.08 47.24 -27.01
N ILE A 72 -18.86 46.74 -26.82
CA ILE A 72 -17.72 46.97 -27.74
C ILE A 72 -17.75 46.03 -28.96
N GLY A 73 -18.66 45.04 -28.99
CA GLY A 73 -18.80 44.11 -30.11
C GLY A 73 -17.67 43.08 -30.25
N ILE A 74 -16.95 42.76 -29.16
CA ILE A 74 -15.83 41.82 -29.13
C ILE A 74 -16.25 40.49 -28.49
N LYS A 75 -15.81 39.37 -29.08
CA LYS A 75 -15.94 38.03 -28.51
C LYS A 75 -14.57 37.49 -28.10
N VAL A 76 -14.41 37.12 -26.84
CA VAL A 76 -13.21 36.47 -26.31
C VAL A 76 -13.25 34.98 -26.65
N GLU A 77 -12.26 34.52 -27.39
CA GLU A 77 -12.13 33.12 -27.79
C GLU A 77 -11.38 32.32 -26.74
N ASN A 78 -10.20 32.81 -26.32
CA ASN A 78 -9.37 32.14 -25.32
C ASN A 78 -8.61 33.14 -24.46
N VAL A 79 -8.39 32.75 -23.21
CA VAL A 79 -7.49 33.40 -22.27
C VAL A 79 -6.48 32.35 -21.83
N LYS A 80 -5.20 32.67 -21.89
CA LYS A 80 -4.13 31.83 -21.36
C LYS A 80 -3.28 32.64 -20.39
N LEU A 81 -3.05 32.09 -19.21
CA LEU A 81 -2.06 32.62 -18.28
C LEU A 81 -0.67 32.15 -18.75
N GLN A 82 0.29 33.06 -18.82
CA GLN A 82 1.69 32.67 -19.02
C GLN A 82 2.27 32.20 -17.69
N ASP A 83 3.35 31.42 -17.76
CA ASP A 83 4.04 30.93 -16.58
C ASP A 83 4.51 32.13 -15.75
N VAL A 84 4.01 32.19 -14.52
CA VAL A 84 4.39 33.22 -13.56
C VAL A 84 5.53 32.65 -12.75
N SER A 85 6.67 33.33 -12.75
CA SER A 85 7.76 33.02 -11.83
C SER A 85 7.76 34.02 -10.68
N PRO A 86 8.04 33.59 -9.43
CA PRO A 86 8.29 34.54 -8.34
C PRO A 86 9.47 35.45 -8.70
N PRO A 87 9.49 36.72 -8.24
CA PRO A 87 10.64 37.58 -8.44
C PRO A 87 11.86 37.03 -7.69
N ASN A 88 13.07 37.20 -8.25
CA ASN A 88 14.31 36.64 -7.73
C ASN A 88 14.57 36.94 -6.24
N GLU A 89 14.05 38.04 -5.73
CA GLU A 89 14.21 38.47 -4.33
C GLU A 89 13.48 37.57 -3.31
N VAL A 90 12.49 36.75 -3.74
CA VAL A 90 11.65 35.94 -2.84
C VAL A 90 11.58 34.46 -3.20
N ILE A 91 12.28 34.01 -4.25
CA ILE A 91 12.27 32.61 -4.70
C ILE A 91 12.62 31.67 -3.53
N ASP A 92 13.72 31.96 -2.82
CA ASP A 92 14.20 31.13 -1.71
C ASP A 92 13.13 30.96 -0.60
N ALA A 93 12.40 32.03 -0.28
CA ALA A 93 11.35 32.00 0.74
C ALA A 93 10.11 31.22 0.28
N PHE A 94 9.77 31.28 -1.01
CA PHE A 94 8.68 30.48 -1.58
C PHE A 94 9.05 28.99 -1.63
N ASP A 95 10.29 28.69 -2.03
CA ASP A 95 10.79 27.31 -2.07
C ASP A 95 10.86 26.69 -0.67
N ASP A 96 11.23 27.48 0.34
CA ASP A 96 11.21 27.04 1.74
C ASP A 96 9.78 26.71 2.23
N VAL A 97 8.80 27.58 1.96
CA VAL A 97 7.39 27.32 2.33
C VAL A 97 6.85 26.08 1.61
N ASN A 98 7.17 25.90 0.33
CA ASN A 98 6.76 24.72 -0.42
C ASN A 98 7.42 23.45 0.12
N SER A 99 8.71 23.50 0.42
CA SER A 99 9.45 22.38 1.03
C SER A 99 8.88 22.01 2.39
N ALA A 100 8.61 23.00 3.25
CA ALA A 100 7.99 22.79 4.55
C ALA A 100 6.59 22.15 4.45
N ARG A 101 5.78 22.54 3.44
CA ARG A 101 4.49 21.91 3.18
C ARG A 101 4.63 20.46 2.74
N GLN A 102 5.57 20.18 1.84
CA GLN A 102 5.86 18.81 1.39
C GLN A 102 6.36 17.94 2.54
N ASP A 103 7.27 18.45 3.37
CA ASP A 103 7.78 17.76 4.55
C ASP A 103 6.67 17.47 5.55
N LYS A 104 5.79 18.44 5.82
CA LYS A 104 4.61 18.21 6.68
C LYS A 104 3.75 17.05 6.16
N GLU A 105 3.39 17.07 4.87
CA GLU A 105 2.59 15.99 4.27
C GLU A 105 3.32 14.65 4.33
N LYS A 106 4.64 14.64 4.09
CA LYS A 106 5.47 13.45 4.22
C LYS A 106 5.43 12.89 5.65
N TYR A 107 5.64 13.72 6.67
CA TYR A 107 5.59 13.30 8.07
C TYR A 107 4.22 12.76 8.47
N ILE A 108 3.12 13.38 8.00
CA ILE A 108 1.76 12.88 8.24
C ILE A 108 1.59 11.50 7.61
N ASN A 109 2.01 11.33 6.35
CA ASN A 109 1.89 10.06 5.65
C ASN A 109 2.75 8.95 6.28
N GLU A 110 3.96 9.27 6.74
CA GLU A 110 4.82 8.34 7.47
C GLU A 110 4.21 7.92 8.81
N ALA A 111 3.61 8.86 9.55
CA ALA A 111 2.93 8.56 10.81
C ALA A 111 1.70 7.67 10.60
N LEU A 112 0.89 7.96 9.58
CA LEU A 112 -0.25 7.12 9.20
C LEU A 112 0.19 5.72 8.78
N LYS A 113 1.27 5.61 7.99
CA LYS A 113 1.86 4.32 7.61
C LYS A 113 2.31 3.54 8.84
N TYR A 114 3.01 4.19 9.77
CA TYR A 114 3.47 3.56 11.01
C TYR A 114 2.30 3.03 11.85
N GLN A 115 1.25 3.84 12.02
CA GLN A 115 0.04 3.44 12.74
C GLN A 115 -0.67 2.24 12.07
N ASN A 116 -0.81 2.29 10.75
CA ASN A 116 -1.45 1.25 9.96
C ASN A 116 -0.64 -0.05 9.89
N ASP A 117 0.66 -0.03 10.16
CA ASP A 117 1.51 -1.22 10.20
C ASP A 117 1.61 -1.81 11.62
N MET A 118 1.81 -0.96 12.62
CA MET A 118 2.04 -1.40 14.01
C MET A 118 0.81 -2.06 14.63
N ILE A 119 -0.39 -1.50 14.43
CA ILE A 119 -1.61 -2.01 15.06
C ILE A 119 -1.99 -3.40 14.54
N PRO A 120 -2.08 -3.65 13.22
CA PRO A 120 -2.42 -4.97 12.70
C PRO A 120 -1.34 -6.01 13.02
N LYS A 121 -0.06 -5.62 13.03
CA LYS A 121 1.03 -6.53 13.39
C LYS A 121 0.90 -6.99 14.84
N ALA A 122 0.71 -6.07 15.78
CA ALA A 122 0.51 -6.40 17.19
C ALA A 122 -0.74 -7.27 17.42
N GLN A 123 -1.84 -6.99 16.70
CA GLN A 123 -3.04 -7.82 16.74
C GLN A 123 -2.81 -9.22 16.14
N GLY A 124 -2.05 -9.32 15.05
CA GLY A 124 -1.66 -10.58 14.43
C GLY A 124 -0.83 -11.44 15.38
N GLU A 125 0.20 -10.87 15.99
CA GLU A 125 1.05 -11.54 16.98
C GLU A 125 0.22 -12.01 18.20
N ALA A 126 -0.68 -11.17 18.70
CA ALA A 126 -1.57 -11.56 19.80
C ALA A 126 -2.51 -12.72 19.42
N GLN A 127 -3.06 -12.69 18.20
CA GLN A 127 -3.93 -13.75 17.71
C GLN A 127 -3.16 -15.06 17.43
N GLU A 128 -1.92 -14.97 16.95
CA GLU A 128 -1.03 -16.11 16.76
C GLU A 128 -0.78 -16.83 18.08
N ILE A 129 -0.39 -16.10 19.14
CA ILE A 129 -0.18 -16.66 20.48
C ILE A 129 -1.45 -17.35 21.01
N LEU A 130 -2.62 -16.72 20.83
CA LEU A 130 -3.89 -17.31 21.24
C LEU A 130 -4.21 -18.60 20.46
N ASN A 131 -3.98 -18.58 19.15
CA ASN A 131 -4.22 -19.75 18.30
C ASN A 131 -3.27 -20.90 18.64
N GLU A 132 -1.99 -20.62 18.90
CA GLU A 132 -1.02 -21.61 19.35
C GLU A 132 -1.44 -22.22 20.70
N ALA A 133 -1.85 -21.39 21.66
CA ALA A 133 -2.32 -21.87 22.96
C ALA A 133 -3.58 -22.75 22.84
N MET A 134 -4.52 -22.37 21.97
CA MET A 134 -5.71 -23.17 21.69
C MET A 134 -5.36 -24.49 20.98
N ALA A 135 -4.45 -24.44 20.00
CA ALA A 135 -3.97 -25.62 19.28
C ALA A 135 -3.29 -26.60 20.23
N TYR A 136 -2.38 -26.12 21.08
CA TYR A 136 -1.70 -26.94 22.09
C TYR A 136 -2.68 -27.57 23.08
N LYS A 137 -3.63 -26.78 23.61
CA LYS A 137 -4.69 -27.29 24.48
C LYS A 137 -5.47 -28.42 23.80
N GLN A 138 -5.87 -28.21 22.54
CA GLN A 138 -6.64 -29.19 21.78
C GLN A 138 -5.81 -30.45 21.48
N GLU A 139 -4.53 -30.29 21.14
CA GLU A 139 -3.59 -31.39 20.92
C GLU A 139 -3.49 -32.26 22.18
N VAL A 140 -3.29 -31.66 23.35
CA VAL A 140 -3.17 -32.38 24.63
C VAL A 140 -4.46 -33.16 24.93
N ILE A 141 -5.63 -32.55 24.72
CA ILE A 141 -6.92 -33.21 24.94
C ILE A 141 -7.08 -34.39 23.97
N LEU A 142 -6.81 -34.19 22.68
CA LEU A 142 -6.95 -35.24 21.67
C LEU A 142 -5.97 -36.39 21.89
N LYS A 143 -4.73 -36.07 22.30
CA LYS A 143 -3.72 -37.07 22.63
C LYS A 143 -4.14 -37.90 23.83
N ALA A 144 -4.62 -37.26 24.91
CA ALA A 144 -5.15 -37.96 26.06
C ALA A 144 -6.35 -38.85 25.71
N GLN A 145 -7.29 -38.35 24.90
CA GLN A 145 -8.42 -39.15 24.41
C GLN A 145 -7.98 -40.34 23.55
N GLY A 146 -7.00 -40.12 22.66
CA GLY A 146 -6.40 -41.17 21.83
C GLY A 146 -5.71 -42.24 22.65
N ASP A 147 -4.95 -41.85 23.67
CA ASP A 147 -4.26 -42.76 24.60
C ASP A 147 -5.27 -43.59 25.41
N VAL A 148 -6.34 -42.96 25.92
CA VAL A 148 -7.43 -43.68 26.62
C VAL A 148 -8.13 -44.65 25.67
N ALA A 149 -8.47 -44.22 24.46
CA ALA A 149 -9.12 -45.09 23.47
C ALA A 149 -8.22 -46.28 23.09
N ARG A 150 -6.91 -46.06 22.92
CA ARG A 150 -5.92 -47.12 22.67
C ARG A 150 -5.85 -48.07 23.85
N PHE A 151 -5.77 -47.55 25.07
CA PHE A 151 -5.71 -48.35 26.29
C PHE A 151 -6.95 -49.22 26.46
N LEU A 152 -8.16 -48.67 26.28
CA LEU A 152 -9.42 -49.41 26.39
C LEU A 152 -9.48 -50.56 25.38
N LYS A 153 -9.07 -50.33 24.12
CA LYS A 153 -8.99 -51.40 23.11
C LYS A 153 -8.04 -52.53 23.51
N ILE A 154 -6.88 -52.20 24.08
CA ILE A 154 -5.94 -53.21 24.58
C ILE A 154 -6.53 -53.95 25.78
N TYR A 155 -7.16 -53.23 26.70
CA TYR A 155 -7.78 -53.79 27.91
C TYR A 155 -8.91 -54.78 27.57
N GLU A 156 -9.76 -54.46 26.59
CA GLU A 156 -10.80 -55.37 26.10
C GLU A 156 -10.23 -56.70 25.60
N LYS A 157 -9.12 -56.66 24.84
CA LYS A 157 -8.43 -57.86 24.35
C LYS A 157 -7.72 -58.61 25.47
N TYR A 158 -7.12 -57.89 26.41
CA TYR A 158 -6.48 -58.47 27.58
C TYR A 158 -7.48 -59.25 28.45
N LYS A 159 -8.69 -58.71 28.66
CA LYS A 159 -9.76 -59.38 29.42
C LYS A 159 -10.20 -60.69 28.77
N LEU A 160 -10.19 -60.79 27.44
CA LEU A 160 -10.52 -62.01 26.70
C LEU A 160 -9.41 -63.06 26.76
N SER A 161 -8.14 -62.65 26.67
CA SER A 161 -6.99 -63.57 26.64
C SER A 161 -5.72 -62.91 27.21
N PRO A 162 -5.47 -63.03 28.53
CA PRO A 162 -4.37 -62.32 29.21
C PRO A 162 -2.97 -62.75 28.73
N GLU A 163 -2.72 -64.05 28.61
CA GLU A 163 -1.43 -64.64 28.25
C GLU A 163 -0.97 -64.23 26.84
N ILE A 164 -1.86 -64.38 25.85
CA ILE A 164 -1.58 -64.10 24.44
C ILE A 164 -1.35 -62.60 24.22
N THR A 165 -2.15 -61.76 24.89
CA THR A 165 -2.04 -60.30 24.76
C THR A 165 -0.71 -59.77 25.32
N LYS A 166 -0.27 -60.27 26.49
CA LYS A 166 1.03 -59.91 27.07
C LYS A 166 2.20 -60.32 26.18
N LYS A 167 2.18 -61.56 25.69
CA LYS A 167 3.25 -62.09 24.84
C LYS A 167 3.34 -61.34 23.52
N ARG A 168 2.20 -61.04 22.89
CA ARG A 168 2.14 -60.22 21.67
C ARG A 168 2.69 -58.82 21.88
N TYR A 169 2.23 -58.12 22.93
CA TYR A 169 2.67 -56.77 23.23
C TYR A 169 4.20 -56.70 23.48
N TYR A 170 4.74 -57.70 24.18
CA TYR A 170 6.19 -57.84 24.39
C TYR A 170 6.96 -58.04 23.08
N ILE A 171 6.48 -58.91 22.19
CA ILE A 171 7.13 -59.15 20.90
C ILE A 171 7.07 -57.87 20.03
N GLU A 172 5.92 -57.19 19.95
CA GLU A 172 5.75 -55.95 19.20
C GLU A 172 6.66 -54.82 19.73
N THR A 173 6.71 -54.63 21.06
CA THR A 173 7.62 -53.62 21.65
C THR A 173 9.08 -53.98 21.45
N MET A 174 9.44 -55.27 21.55
CA MET A 174 10.81 -55.71 21.30
C MET A 174 11.19 -55.54 19.83
N GLU A 175 10.29 -55.81 18.89
CA GLU A 175 10.49 -55.57 17.45
C GLU A 175 10.71 -54.08 17.17
N GLU A 176 9.87 -53.20 17.73
CA GLU A 176 10.02 -51.75 17.53
C GLU A 176 11.34 -51.23 18.12
N VAL A 177 11.69 -51.64 19.34
CA VAL A 177 12.95 -51.25 19.98
C VAL A 177 14.14 -51.78 19.19
N LEU A 178 14.17 -53.09 18.90
CA LEU A 178 15.28 -53.74 18.18
C LEU A 178 15.45 -53.21 16.75
N SER A 179 14.39 -52.75 16.09
CA SER A 179 14.48 -52.12 14.76
C SER A 179 15.28 -50.81 14.76
N LYS A 180 15.28 -50.08 15.88
CA LYS A 180 16.00 -48.81 16.06
C LYS A 180 17.44 -48.99 16.54
N VAL A 181 17.82 -50.19 17.00
CA VAL A 181 19.19 -50.47 17.47
C VAL A 181 20.08 -50.85 16.29
N LYS A 182 21.23 -50.17 16.14
CA LYS A 182 22.29 -50.59 15.22
C LYS A 182 22.83 -51.96 15.65
N LYS A 183 22.59 -52.99 14.85
CA LYS A 183 23.16 -54.33 15.07
C LYS A 183 24.66 -54.30 14.77
N VAL A 184 25.47 -54.57 15.80
CA VAL A 184 26.89 -54.88 15.67
C VAL A 184 27.02 -56.37 15.99
N ILE A 185 27.35 -57.19 14.99
CA ILE A 185 27.73 -58.58 15.22
C ILE A 185 29.24 -58.54 15.51
N LEU A 186 29.77 -59.36 16.42
CA LEU A 186 31.22 -59.51 16.60
C LEU A 186 31.53 -60.97 16.29
N PHE A 187 32.38 -61.22 15.28
CA PHE A 187 32.92 -62.54 15.04
C PHE A 187 34.18 -62.71 15.91
N GLU A 188 34.24 -63.80 16.68
CA GLU A 188 35.44 -64.16 17.44
C GLU A 188 36.57 -64.51 16.47
N GLY A 189 37.43 -63.52 16.21
CA GLY A 189 38.56 -63.67 15.29
C GLY A 189 39.15 -62.36 14.81
N GLY A 190 39.51 -61.45 15.71
CA GLY A 190 40.62 -60.49 15.54
C GLY A 190 40.58 -59.42 14.45
N GLU A 191 39.61 -59.39 13.53
CA GLU A 191 39.49 -58.32 12.52
C GLU A 191 38.09 -57.71 12.51
N THR A 192 38.00 -56.47 12.97
CA THR A 192 36.81 -55.62 12.84
C THR A 192 36.60 -55.21 11.38
N LEU A 193 35.92 -56.05 10.60
CA LEU A 193 35.32 -55.61 9.35
C LEU A 193 34.09 -54.75 9.67
N LYS A 194 34.12 -53.50 9.19
CA LYS A 194 33.03 -52.52 9.29
C LYS A 194 31.74 -53.17 8.76
N PHE A 195 30.81 -53.40 9.68
CA PHE A 195 29.60 -54.16 9.43
C PHE A 195 28.72 -53.56 8.34
N LEU A 196 28.27 -54.45 7.46
CA LEU A 196 27.19 -54.26 6.52
C LEU A 196 25.99 -53.62 7.22
N ASP A 197 25.62 -52.42 6.78
CA ASP A 197 24.40 -51.75 7.19
C ASP A 197 23.21 -52.50 6.58
N ILE A 198 22.54 -53.32 7.37
CA ILE A 198 21.42 -54.17 6.92
C ILE A 198 20.25 -53.32 6.41
N GLN A 199 20.20 -52.02 6.75
CA GLN A 199 19.20 -51.10 6.19
C GLN A 199 19.40 -50.87 4.67
N LYS A 200 20.65 -50.93 4.17
CA LYS A 200 20.93 -50.79 2.73
C LYS A 200 20.54 -52.01 1.88
N ILE A 201 20.26 -53.16 2.50
CA ILE A 201 19.91 -54.39 1.78
C ILE A 201 18.39 -54.65 1.81
N ILE A 202 17.69 -54.14 2.83
CA ILE A 202 16.22 -54.29 2.96
C ILE A 202 15.47 -53.12 2.30
N GLY A 203 16.08 -51.94 2.17
CA GLY A 203 15.53 -50.82 1.41
C GLY A 203 15.81 -50.91 -0.09
N GLY A 204 15.19 -51.88 -0.76
CA GLY A 204 15.15 -51.89 -2.22
C GLY A 204 14.38 -50.65 -2.71
N ASP A 205 15.03 -49.89 -3.60
CA ASP A 205 14.45 -48.82 -4.42
C ASP A 205 13.09 -49.26 -4.99
N GLY A 206 12.02 -48.87 -4.31
CA GLY A 206 10.70 -48.73 -4.89
C GLY A 206 10.53 -47.25 -5.22
N LYS A 207 10.48 -46.95 -6.52
CA LYS A 207 10.08 -45.65 -7.08
C LYS A 207 8.87 -45.05 -6.36
#